data_AF-A0A3N5JBI6-F1
#
_entry.id   AF-A0A3N5JBI6-F1
#
_cell.length_a   1.000
_cell.length_b   1.000
_cell.length_c   1.000
_cell.angle_alpha   90.00
_cell.angle_beta   90.00
_cell.angle_gamma   90.00
#
_symmetry.space_group_name_H-M   'P 1'
#
loop_
_entity.id
_entity.type
_entity.pdbx_description
1 polymer ?
#
loop_
_entity_poly.entity_id
_entity_poly.type
_entity_poly.pdbx_seq_one_letter_code
_entity_poly.pdbx_strand_id
1 'polypeptide(L)'
;MRKTFITVVRNYIKHNMVPMVEQHDGTCEGAAESLEFIIDVWTDPQNVAWLNEFEEYVILNIANEWGPSERNQSGRQYWRDAYKEAVTCIRDAGINNMLVIDSPDYGQGPRGMEVYGRELLDHDPQHNIVFSIHMYGRTMNFWLRMRRIPIPTNGRLNIVANISSTRSPGTMTGI
;
A
#
# COMPACT_ATOMS: atom_id res chain seq x y z
N MET A 1 5.60 -16.68 16.97
CA MET A 1 5.60 -15.94 15.69
C MET A 1 6.23 -14.54 15.78
N ARG A 2 5.82 -13.65 16.70
CA ARG A 2 6.29 -12.24 16.77
C ARG A 2 7.81 -12.02 16.94
N LYS A 3 8.52 -12.83 17.75
CA LYS A 3 10.00 -12.72 17.92
C LYS A 3 10.78 -12.98 16.64
N THR A 4 10.30 -13.89 15.78
CA THR A 4 10.95 -14.21 14.51
C THR A 4 10.86 -13.05 13.54
N PHE A 5 9.72 -12.37 13.48
CA PHE A 5 9.51 -11.22 12.59
C PHE A 5 10.44 -10.04 12.90
N ILE A 6 10.51 -9.61 14.16
CA ILE A 6 11.41 -8.53 14.59
C ILE A 6 12.88 -8.90 14.33
N THR A 7 13.24 -10.19 14.43
CA THR A 7 14.58 -10.66 14.09
C THR A 7 14.89 -10.47 12.61
N VAL A 8 13.92 -10.70 11.72
CA VAL A 8 14.07 -10.42 10.29
C VAL A 8 14.28 -8.92 10.06
N VAL A 9 13.43 -8.07 10.64
CA VAL A 9 13.58 -6.59 10.53
C VAL A 9 14.99 -6.14 10.96
N ARG A 10 15.47 -6.60 12.13
CA ARG A 10 16.82 -6.29 12.62
C ARG A 10 17.92 -6.75 11.67
N ASN A 11 17.75 -7.91 11.02
CA ASN A 11 18.73 -8.40 10.05
C ASN A 11 18.78 -7.49 8.81
N TYR A 12 17.65 -7.05 8.27
CA TYR A 12 17.63 -6.09 7.15
C TYR A 12 18.37 -4.79 7.53
N ILE A 13 18.06 -4.23 8.69
CA ILE A 13 18.69 -3.00 9.20
C ILE A 13 20.21 -3.19 9.35
N LYS A 14 20.65 -4.30 9.96
CA LYS A 14 22.07 -4.64 10.13
C LYS A 14 22.82 -4.74 8.79
N HIS A 15 22.12 -5.11 7.73
CA HIS A 15 22.66 -5.24 6.38
C HIS A 15 22.44 -3.98 5.52
N ASN A 16 22.08 -2.84 6.12
CA ASN A 16 21.82 -1.57 5.44
C ASN A 16 20.70 -1.68 4.39
N MET A 17 19.72 -2.55 4.62
CA MET A 17 18.52 -2.67 3.81
C MET A 17 17.34 -2.06 4.56
N VAL A 18 16.55 -1.22 3.89
CA VAL A 18 15.34 -0.62 4.47
C VAL A 18 14.20 -1.64 4.40
N PRO A 19 13.72 -2.19 5.53
CA PRO A 19 12.56 -3.08 5.55
C PRO A 19 11.27 -2.30 5.23
N MET A 20 10.57 -2.75 4.18
CA MET A 20 9.15 -2.44 3.98
C MET A 20 8.34 -3.65 4.43
N VAL A 21 7.51 -3.46 5.45
CA VAL A 21 6.66 -4.52 6.01
C VAL A 21 5.25 -4.38 5.47
N GLU A 22 4.52 -5.49 5.37
CA GLU A 22 3.13 -5.49 4.93
C GLU A 22 2.29 -6.55 5.63
N GLN A 23 0.96 -6.39 5.58
CA GLN A 23 0.01 -7.46 5.88
C GLN A 23 -0.58 -8.02 4.60
N HIS A 24 -0.51 -9.35 4.47
CA HIS A 24 -0.93 -10.06 3.27
C HIS A 24 -2.34 -10.67 3.39
N ASP A 25 -2.93 -10.66 4.60
CA ASP A 25 -4.20 -11.34 4.89
C ASP A 25 -5.43 -10.68 4.20
N GLY A 26 -5.31 -9.42 3.73
CA GLY A 26 -6.34 -8.72 2.97
C GLY A 26 -6.14 -8.72 1.46
N THR A 27 -5.20 -9.53 0.95
CA THR A 27 -4.87 -9.57 -0.47
C THR A 27 -6.09 -9.93 -1.30
N CYS A 28 -6.34 -9.15 -2.35
CA CYS A 28 -7.48 -9.34 -3.26
C CYS A 28 -8.88 -9.14 -2.64
N GLU A 29 -8.94 -8.75 -1.35
CA GLU A 29 -10.19 -8.41 -0.68
C GLU A 29 -10.61 -6.98 -1.00
N GLY A 30 -11.89 -6.67 -0.76
CA GLY A 30 -12.45 -5.33 -0.96
C GLY A 30 -13.55 -4.96 0.02
N ALA A 31 -13.74 -5.76 1.07
CA ALA A 31 -14.68 -5.50 2.15
C ALA A 31 -13.95 -4.81 3.31
N ALA A 32 -14.60 -3.85 3.97
CA ALA A 32 -13.99 -3.02 5.01
C ALA A 32 -13.44 -3.86 6.16
N GLU A 33 -14.14 -4.93 6.53
CA GLU A 33 -13.83 -5.82 7.65
C GLU A 33 -12.43 -6.44 7.52
N SER A 34 -11.98 -6.70 6.29
CA SER A 34 -10.62 -7.23 6.04
C SER A 34 -9.53 -6.18 6.27
N LEU A 35 -9.79 -4.90 5.94
CA LEU A 35 -8.85 -3.81 6.22
C LEU A 35 -8.88 -3.42 7.70
N GLU A 36 -10.06 -3.40 8.32
CA GLU A 36 -10.24 -3.20 9.76
C GLU A 36 -9.43 -4.22 10.56
N PHE A 37 -9.51 -5.51 10.20
CA PHE A 37 -8.68 -6.55 10.82
C PHE A 37 -7.18 -6.26 10.68
N ILE A 38 -6.73 -5.82 9.51
CA ILE A 38 -5.32 -5.47 9.28
C ILE A 38 -4.90 -4.28 10.14
N ILE A 39 -5.76 -3.26 10.27
CA ILE A 39 -5.51 -2.09 11.14
C ILE A 39 -5.43 -2.54 12.60
N ASP A 40 -6.32 -3.42 13.06
CA ASP A 40 -6.28 -3.99 14.41
C ASP A 40 -4.96 -4.72 14.67
N VAL A 41 -4.44 -5.45 13.66
CA VAL A 41 -3.14 -6.09 13.77
C VAL A 41 -2.03 -5.04 13.93
N TRP A 42 -2.00 -4.00 13.11
CA TRP A 42 -0.95 -2.97 13.22
C TRP A 42 -1.03 -2.17 14.52
N THR A 43 -2.24 -1.88 14.98
CA THR A 43 -2.48 -1.07 16.19
C THR A 43 -2.45 -1.90 17.49
N ASP A 44 -2.24 -3.23 17.43
CA ASP A 44 -1.89 -4.05 18.58
C ASP A 44 -0.69 -3.40 19.32
N PRO A 45 -0.75 -3.17 20.64
CA PRO A 45 0.29 -2.46 21.38
C PRO A 45 1.69 -3.05 21.22
N GLN A 46 1.82 -4.36 20.99
CA GLN A 46 3.13 -4.97 20.75
C GLN A 46 3.68 -4.63 19.38
N ASN A 47 2.81 -4.45 18.37
CA ASN A 47 3.21 -4.06 17.03
C ASN A 47 3.57 -2.58 16.97
N VAL A 48 2.75 -1.71 17.58
CA VAL A 48 3.07 -0.29 17.78
C VAL A 48 4.44 -0.13 18.45
N ALA A 49 4.72 -0.91 19.50
CA ALA A 49 5.97 -0.80 20.25
C ALA A 49 7.23 -1.04 19.39
N TRP A 50 7.25 -2.09 18.55
CA TRP A 50 8.43 -2.34 17.71
C TRP A 50 8.47 -1.43 16.49
N LEU A 51 7.32 -1.03 15.92
CA LEU A 51 7.27 -0.06 14.84
C LEU A 51 7.90 1.27 15.28
N ASN A 52 7.62 1.70 16.51
CA ASN A 52 8.21 2.89 17.11
C ASN A 52 9.69 2.68 17.49
N GLU A 53 10.10 1.49 17.94
CA GLU A 53 11.54 1.16 18.14
C GLU A 53 12.36 1.33 16.86
N PHE A 54 11.75 1.07 15.69
CA PHE A 54 12.40 1.12 14.38
C PHE A 54 11.80 2.18 13.44
N GLU A 55 11.22 3.26 13.98
CA GLU A 55 10.47 4.27 13.21
C GLU A 55 11.26 4.82 12.02
N GLU A 56 12.54 5.14 12.26
CA GLU A 56 13.46 5.71 11.25
C GLU A 56 13.87 4.72 10.16
N TYR A 57 13.65 3.42 10.36
CA TYR A 57 14.18 2.35 9.51
C TYR A 57 13.11 1.57 8.76
N VAL A 58 11.87 1.53 9.28
CA VAL A 58 10.80 0.69 8.73
C VAL A 58 9.79 1.54 7.98
N ILE A 59 9.45 1.10 6.76
CA ILE A 59 8.31 1.59 5.99
C ILE A 59 7.14 0.60 6.18
N LEU A 60 5.95 1.12 6.43
CA LEU A 60 4.75 0.33 6.67
C LEU A 60 3.83 0.36 5.43
N ASN A 61 3.80 -0.71 4.64
CA ASN A 61 2.71 -0.95 3.69
C ASN A 61 1.50 -1.48 4.44
N ILE A 62 0.40 -0.72 4.44
CA ILE A 62 -0.73 -1.00 5.33
C ILE A 62 -1.33 -2.37 5.01
N ALA A 63 -1.65 -2.63 3.74
CA ALA A 63 -2.29 -3.86 3.30
C ALA A 63 -1.89 -4.16 1.85
N ASN A 64 -1.39 -5.38 1.61
CA ASN A 64 -1.05 -5.84 0.27
C ASN A 64 -2.31 -5.89 -0.60
N GLU A 65 -2.30 -5.16 -1.72
CA GLU A 65 -3.29 -5.28 -2.81
C GLU A 65 -4.77 -5.16 -2.38
N TRP A 66 -5.06 -4.56 -1.22
CA TRP A 66 -6.43 -4.40 -0.73
C TRP A 66 -7.17 -3.33 -1.51
N GLY A 67 -8.43 -3.60 -1.84
CA GLY A 67 -9.37 -2.60 -2.32
C GLY A 67 -10.36 -3.13 -3.33
N PRO A 68 -11.55 -2.51 -3.43
CA PRO A 68 -12.55 -2.90 -4.42
C PRO A 68 -12.04 -2.69 -5.85
N SER A 69 -12.81 -3.16 -6.82
CA SER A 69 -12.54 -2.80 -8.21
C SER A 69 -12.68 -1.29 -8.44
N GLU A 70 -11.70 -0.69 -9.13
CA GLU A 70 -11.70 0.74 -9.41
C GLU A 70 -12.44 1.15 -10.70
N ARG A 71 -13.13 0.21 -11.34
CA ARG A 71 -13.77 0.40 -12.65
C ARG A 71 -14.79 1.55 -12.69
N ASN A 72 -15.41 1.86 -11.55
CA ASN A 72 -16.37 2.96 -11.41
C ASN A 72 -15.93 3.94 -10.32
N GLN A 73 -16.61 5.10 -10.25
CA GLN A 73 -16.27 6.15 -9.29
C GLN A 73 -16.50 5.72 -7.85
N SER A 74 -17.59 5.00 -7.57
CA SER A 74 -17.95 4.55 -6.24
C SER A 74 -16.89 3.63 -5.64
N GLY A 75 -16.33 2.70 -6.41
CA GLY A 75 -15.24 1.83 -5.95
C GLY A 75 -13.98 2.62 -5.59
N ARG A 76 -13.63 3.64 -6.37
CA ARG A 76 -12.48 4.52 -6.06
C ARG A 76 -12.71 5.38 -4.83
N GLN A 77 -13.93 5.87 -4.63
CA GLN A 77 -14.30 6.65 -3.43
C GLN A 77 -14.28 5.76 -2.19
N TYR A 78 -14.83 4.55 -2.30
CA TYR A 78 -14.81 3.57 -1.21
C TYR A 78 -13.38 3.23 -0.77
N TRP A 79 -12.50 2.92 -1.74
CA TRP A 79 -11.07 2.70 -1.46
C TRP A 79 -10.45 3.90 -0.72
N ARG A 80 -10.69 5.13 -1.20
CA ARG A 80 -10.18 6.34 -0.56
C ARG A 80 -10.70 6.48 0.88
N ASP A 81 -12.01 6.32 1.08
CA ASP A 81 -12.63 6.56 2.38
C ASP A 81 -12.14 5.54 3.42
N ALA A 82 -12.03 4.27 3.03
CA ALA A 82 -11.45 3.23 3.88
C ALA A 82 -10.00 3.51 4.25
N TYR A 83 -9.17 3.99 3.31
CA TYR A 83 -7.78 4.37 3.64
C TYR A 83 -7.66 5.65 4.45
N LYS A 84 -8.61 6.59 4.37
CA LYS A 84 -8.64 7.73 5.30
C LYS A 84 -8.87 7.27 6.73
N GLU A 85 -9.80 6.34 6.94
CA GLU A 85 -10.06 5.75 8.26
C GLU A 85 -8.83 4.98 8.74
N ALA A 86 -8.23 4.15 7.89
CA ALA A 86 -6.99 3.42 8.20
C ALA A 86 -5.86 4.35 8.65
N VAL A 87 -5.62 5.43 7.90
CA VAL A 87 -4.59 6.43 8.23
C VAL A 87 -4.88 7.08 9.58
N THR A 88 -6.12 7.51 9.83
CA THR A 88 -6.52 8.07 11.13
C THR A 88 -6.21 7.09 12.27
N CYS A 89 -6.68 5.84 12.18
CA CYS A 89 -6.46 4.83 13.22
C CYS A 89 -4.98 4.55 13.48
N ILE A 90 -4.17 4.42 12.43
CA ILE A 90 -2.72 4.16 12.54
C ILE A 90 -2.00 5.34 13.20
N ARG A 91 -2.34 6.58 12.81
CA ARG A 91 -1.75 7.79 13.42
C ARG A 91 -2.20 7.97 14.87
N ASP A 92 -3.47 7.71 15.18
CA ASP A 92 -4.01 7.79 16.55
C ASP A 92 -3.38 6.73 17.48
N ALA A 93 -3.00 5.57 16.94
CA ALA A 93 -2.24 4.55 17.67
C ALA A 93 -0.76 4.94 17.90
N GLY A 94 -0.30 6.07 17.36
CA GLY A 94 1.05 6.60 17.55
C GLY A 94 2.11 6.00 16.64
N ILE A 95 1.71 5.43 15.49
CA ILE A 95 2.64 4.93 14.45
C ILE A 95 3.00 6.08 13.50
N ASN A 96 4.26 6.52 13.51
CA ASN A 96 4.75 7.63 12.66
C ASN A 96 5.59 7.18 11.47
N ASN A 97 5.78 5.87 11.28
CA ASN A 97 6.44 5.32 10.09
C ASN A 97 5.84 5.90 8.81
N MET A 98 6.67 5.97 7.75
CA MET A 98 6.16 6.25 6.41
C MET A 98 5.16 5.16 6.02
N LEU A 99 3.98 5.58 5.56
CA LEU A 99 2.93 4.67 5.14
C LEU A 99 3.00 4.46 3.63
N VAL A 100 2.85 3.21 3.19
CA VAL A 100 2.62 2.84 1.80
C VAL A 100 1.17 2.39 1.68
N ILE A 101 0.48 2.91 0.66
CA ILE A 101 -0.88 2.50 0.29
C ILE A 101 -0.82 1.89 -1.11
N ASP A 102 -1.16 0.61 -1.21
CA ASP A 102 -1.32 -0.07 -2.50
C ASP A 102 -2.55 0.42 -3.26
N SER A 103 -2.44 0.35 -4.59
CA SER A 103 -3.55 0.60 -5.50
C SER A 103 -4.69 -0.41 -5.28
N PRO A 104 -5.96 -0.01 -5.51
CA PRO A 104 -7.08 -0.94 -5.57
C PRO A 104 -6.97 -1.91 -6.77
N ASP A 105 -7.96 -2.80 -6.95
CA ASP A 105 -8.03 -3.77 -8.06
C ASP A 105 -6.74 -4.62 -8.15
N TYR A 106 -6.37 -5.26 -7.03
CA TYR A 106 -5.21 -6.16 -6.92
C TYR A 106 -3.86 -5.45 -7.09
N GLY A 107 -3.74 -4.21 -6.57
CA GLY A 107 -2.56 -3.37 -6.82
C GLY A 107 -2.44 -2.87 -8.26
N GLN A 108 -3.35 -3.25 -9.16
CA GLN A 108 -3.28 -2.94 -10.60
C GLN A 108 -4.16 -1.75 -11.01
N GLY A 109 -4.85 -1.12 -10.06
CA GLY A 109 -5.78 -0.03 -10.29
C GLY A 109 -5.19 1.35 -9.96
N PRO A 110 -4.46 2.00 -10.86
CA PRO A 110 -3.81 3.27 -10.56
C PRO A 110 -4.76 4.48 -10.59
N ARG A 111 -5.98 4.33 -11.13
CA ARG A 111 -6.90 5.46 -11.32
C ARG A 111 -7.43 5.98 -9.98
N GLY A 112 -7.61 5.11 -8.99
CA GLY A 112 -7.95 5.50 -7.62
C GLY A 112 -6.92 6.48 -7.06
N MET A 113 -5.64 6.14 -7.17
CA MET A 113 -4.54 6.97 -6.71
C MET A 113 -4.35 8.24 -7.53
N GLU A 114 -4.51 8.16 -8.86
CA GLU A 114 -4.43 9.32 -9.75
C GLU A 114 -5.47 10.40 -9.37
N VAL A 115 -6.67 9.97 -8.97
CA VAL A 115 -7.78 10.88 -8.64
C VAL A 115 -7.74 11.32 -7.16
N TYR A 116 -7.43 10.41 -6.24
CA TYR A 116 -7.60 10.64 -4.80
C TYR A 116 -6.30 10.59 -3.98
N GLY A 117 -5.15 10.30 -4.60
CA GLY A 117 -3.88 10.19 -3.88
C GLY A 117 -3.46 11.48 -3.17
N ARG A 118 -3.74 12.65 -3.76
CA ARG A 118 -3.50 13.94 -3.08
C ARG A 118 -4.40 14.13 -1.87
N GLU A 119 -5.67 13.74 -1.98
CA GLU A 119 -6.64 13.83 -0.89
C GLU A 119 -6.24 12.93 0.30
N LEU A 120 -5.70 11.74 0.03
CA LEU A 120 -5.15 10.85 1.06
C LEU A 120 -3.87 11.43 1.69
N LEU A 121 -2.96 11.96 0.88
CA LEU A 121 -1.73 12.59 1.38
C LEU A 121 -2.01 13.80 2.26
N ASP A 122 -2.98 14.64 1.88
CA ASP A 122 -3.40 15.82 2.67
C ASP A 122 -4.24 15.43 3.90
N HIS A 123 -4.83 14.24 3.92
CA HIS A 123 -5.55 13.71 5.08
C HIS A 123 -4.59 13.21 6.17
N ASP A 124 -3.42 12.69 5.81
CA ASP A 124 -2.38 12.35 6.78
C ASP A 124 -1.80 13.63 7.41
N PRO A 125 -1.95 13.86 8.73
CA PRO A 125 -1.40 15.05 9.39
C PRO A 125 0.12 15.18 9.20
N GLN A 126 0.82 14.06 8.97
CA GLN A 126 2.27 14.05 8.76
C GLN A 126 2.67 14.24 7.29
N HIS A 127 1.72 14.17 6.34
CA HIS A 127 1.98 14.16 4.91
C HIS A 127 3.08 13.13 4.52
N ASN A 128 3.07 11.97 5.19
CA ASN A 128 4.11 10.95 5.14
C ASN A 128 3.56 9.64 4.56
N ILE A 129 2.83 9.77 3.44
CA ILE A 129 2.27 8.69 2.65
C ILE A 129 2.99 8.62 1.29
N VAL A 130 3.30 7.41 0.86
CA VAL A 130 3.67 7.08 -0.51
C VAL A 130 2.70 6.03 -1.06
N PHE A 131 2.59 5.98 -2.38
CA PHE A 131 1.62 5.12 -3.06
C PHE A 131 2.30 3.99 -3.81
N SER A 132 1.67 2.83 -3.91
CA SER A 132 2.21 1.65 -4.55
C SER A 132 1.34 1.15 -5.71
N ILE A 133 1.97 0.82 -6.84
CA ILE A 133 1.34 0.17 -7.99
C ILE A 133 2.02 -1.19 -8.21
N HIS A 134 1.22 -2.24 -8.32
CA HIS A 134 1.66 -3.58 -8.67
C HIS A 134 1.53 -3.77 -10.18
N MET A 135 2.68 -3.79 -10.85
CA MET A 135 2.80 -3.83 -12.30
C MET A 135 2.92 -5.27 -12.77
N TYR A 136 1.78 -5.86 -13.14
CA TYR A 136 1.66 -7.16 -13.79
C TYR A 136 1.14 -7.00 -15.23
N GLY A 137 0.62 -8.07 -15.84
CA GLY A 137 0.16 -8.06 -17.24
C GLY A 137 -0.90 -7.00 -17.58
N ARG A 138 -1.82 -6.65 -16.65
CA ARG A 138 -2.87 -5.64 -16.89
C ARG A 138 -2.30 -4.21 -16.83
N THR A 139 -1.37 -3.96 -15.91
CA THR A 139 -0.73 -2.66 -15.65
C THR A 139 0.53 -2.39 -16.46
N MET A 140 1.10 -3.39 -17.14
CA MET A 140 2.25 -3.17 -18.03
C MET A 140 1.92 -2.18 -19.17
N ASN A 141 0.67 -2.21 -19.68
CA ASN A 141 0.18 -1.23 -20.65
C ASN A 141 -0.07 0.16 -20.01
N PHE A 142 -0.31 0.21 -18.70
CA PHE A 142 -0.46 1.46 -17.95
C PHE A 142 0.86 2.22 -17.82
N TRP A 143 2.01 1.55 -17.78
CA TRP A 143 3.33 2.22 -17.77
C TRP A 143 3.56 3.09 -19.00
N LEU A 144 3.13 2.62 -20.18
CA LEU A 144 3.13 3.41 -21.43
C LEU A 144 2.19 4.64 -21.33
N ARG A 145 1.17 4.57 -20.48
CA ARG A 145 0.21 5.66 -20.19
C ARG A 145 0.72 6.62 -19.10
N MET A 146 1.49 6.17 -18.11
CA MET A 146 2.08 7.03 -17.07
C MET A 146 3.03 8.08 -17.63
N ARG A 147 3.69 7.81 -18.77
CA ARG A 147 4.43 8.84 -19.54
C ARG A 147 3.58 10.05 -19.94
N ARG A 148 2.24 9.95 -19.87
CA ARG A 148 1.28 10.99 -20.25
C ARG A 148 0.50 11.57 -19.07
N ILE A 149 0.69 11.07 -17.85
CA ILE A 149 0.11 11.70 -16.66
C ILE A 149 1.03 12.87 -16.32
N PRO A 150 0.56 14.14 -16.40
CA PRO A 150 1.34 15.25 -15.90
C PRO A 150 1.49 15.04 -14.39
N ILE A 151 2.69 14.71 -13.92
CA ILE A 151 3.00 14.83 -12.50
C ILE A 151 2.85 16.32 -12.20
N PRO A 152 1.87 16.76 -11.38
CA PRO A 152 1.69 18.17 -11.11
C PRO A 152 3.00 18.75 -10.59
N THR A 153 3.48 19.80 -11.22
CA THR A 153 4.74 20.49 -10.88
C THR A 153 4.73 21.16 -9.51
N ASN A 154 3.65 20.99 -8.72
CA ASN A 154 3.40 21.68 -7.45
C ASN A 154 3.28 20.74 -6.23
N GLY A 155 3.91 19.56 -6.29
CA GLY A 155 4.04 18.66 -5.14
C GLY A 155 4.23 17.23 -5.61
N ARG A 156 5.39 16.64 -5.29
CA ARG A 156 5.70 15.28 -5.72
C ARG A 156 4.80 14.30 -4.97
N LEU A 157 3.92 13.60 -5.68
CA LEU A 157 3.34 12.34 -5.21
C LEU A 157 4.43 11.28 -5.36
N ASN A 158 4.92 10.75 -4.24
CA ASN A 158 5.95 9.71 -4.27
C ASN A 158 5.25 8.36 -4.53
N ILE A 159 5.57 7.74 -5.67
CA ILE A 159 5.06 6.43 -6.08
C ILE A 159 6.20 5.42 -6.00
N VAL A 160 6.01 4.36 -5.24
CA VAL A 160 6.80 3.14 -5.24
C VAL A 160 6.12 2.14 -6.18
N ALA A 161 6.87 1.33 -6.91
CA ALA A 161 6.29 0.34 -7.82
C ALA A 161 6.76 -1.06 -7.44
N ASN A 162 5.82 -1.97 -7.22
CA ASN A 162 6.11 -3.41 -7.23
C ASN A 162 6.00 -3.88 -8.68
N ILE A 163 7.08 -4.44 -9.25
CA ILE A 163 7.12 -4.81 -10.66
C ILE A 163 7.42 -6.30 -10.74
N SER A 164 6.55 -7.05 -11.42
CA SER A 164 6.77 -8.45 -11.72
C SER A 164 6.69 -8.69 -13.23
N SER A 165 7.73 -9.30 -13.79
CA SER A 165 7.79 -9.66 -15.20
C SER A 165 7.40 -11.13 -15.39
N THR A 166 6.13 -11.47 -15.20
CA THR A 166 5.62 -12.78 -15.63
C THR A 166 4.41 -12.61 -16.54
N ARG A 167 4.48 -13.28 -17.69
CA ARG A 167 3.36 -13.45 -18.62
C ARG A 167 2.38 -14.40 -17.94
N SER A 168 1.11 -14.02 -17.78
CA SER A 168 0.08 -14.99 -17.36
C SER A 168 0.18 -16.23 -18.26
N PRO A 169 0.08 -17.46 -17.72
CA PRO A 169 -0.03 -18.64 -18.56
C PRO A 169 -1.26 -18.43 -19.44
N GLY A 170 -1.03 -18.21 -20.74
CA GLY A 170 -2.10 -18.25 -21.70
C GLY A 170 -2.80 -19.60 -21.55
N THR A 171 -4.12 -19.57 -21.57
CA THR A 171 -4.96 -20.75 -21.79
C THR A 171 -4.31 -21.64 -22.85
N MET A 172 -3.71 -22.75 -22.43
CA MET A 172 -3.43 -23.87 -23.33
C MET A 172 -4.79 -24.45 -23.71
N THR A 173 -5.39 -23.93 -24.77
CA THR A 173 -6.34 -24.72 -25.56
C THR A 173 -5.52 -25.81 -26.22
N GLY A 174 -5.81 -27.05 -25.84
CA GLY A 174 -5.12 -28.24 -26.35
C GLY A 174 -5.11 -28.30 -27.88
N ILE A 175 -4.03 -28.88 -28.39
CA ILE A 175 -3.98 -29.55 -29.70
C ILE A 175 -4.25 -31.02 -29.41
#